data_AF-A0A377HEF7-F1
#
_entry.id   AF-A0A377HEF7-F1
#
_cell.length_a   1.000
_cell.length_b   1.000
_cell.length_c   1.000
_cell.angle_alpha   90.00
_cell.angle_beta   90.00
_cell.angle_gamma   90.00
#
_symmetry.space_group_name_H-M   'P 1'
#
loop_
_entity.id
_entity.type
_entity.pdbx_description
1 polymer ?
#
loop_
_entity_poly.entity_id
_entity_poly.type
_entity_poly.pdbx_seq_one_letter_code
_entity_poly.pdbx_strand_id
1 'polypeptide(L)'
;MGKTGFIENVYANQIAFGRLYREKLKEQVEALGYETEVVGKHGMWEMPGVPVEAFSGRSQTIREAVGEDASLKSRDVAAWIRVNPNSTSILKSE
;
A
#
# COMPACT_ATOMS: atom_id res chain seq x y z
N MET A 1 -28.85 -0.20 -15.93
CA MET A 1 -28.09 0.41 -14.81
C MET A 1 -26.71 0.74 -15.35
N GLY A 2 -26.30 1.96 -15.66
CA GLY A 2 -26.76 3.29 -15.24
C GLY A 2 -25.47 4.06 -14.91
N LYS A 3 -24.78 4.56 -15.95
CA LYS A 3 -23.51 5.32 -15.96
C LYS A 3 -22.66 5.24 -14.68
N THR A 4 -21.55 4.49 -14.73
CA THR A 4 -20.50 4.46 -13.71
C THR A 4 -20.18 5.89 -13.25
N GLY A 5 -20.46 6.19 -11.98
CA GLY A 5 -20.22 7.48 -11.34
C GLY A 5 -18.73 7.78 -11.20
N PHE A 6 -18.43 8.99 -10.73
CA PHE A 6 -17.03 9.43 -10.58
C PHE A 6 -16.22 8.52 -9.66
N ILE A 7 -16.72 8.23 -8.46
CA ILE A 7 -16.00 7.42 -7.47
C ILE A 7 -15.78 5.97 -7.92
N GLU A 8 -16.75 5.39 -8.62
CA GLU A 8 -16.67 4.04 -9.16
C GLU A 8 -15.57 3.93 -10.23
N ASN A 9 -15.44 4.95 -11.09
CA ASN A 9 -14.33 5.03 -12.05
C ASN A 9 -12.98 5.24 -11.36
N VAL A 10 -12.93 5.99 -10.25
CA VAL A 10 -11.70 6.18 -9.48
C VAL A 10 -11.21 4.85 -8.89
N TYR A 11 -12.09 4.08 -8.24
CA TYR A 11 -11.74 2.77 -7.70
C TYR A 11 -11.39 1.76 -8.80
N ALA A 12 -12.13 1.77 -9.92
CA ALA A 12 -11.82 0.90 -11.05
C ALA A 12 -10.42 1.16 -11.65
N ASN A 13 -9.95 2.40 -11.60
CA ASN A 13 -8.66 2.82 -12.16
C ASN A 13 -7.57 3.06 -11.11
N GLN A 14 -7.76 2.58 -9.87
CA GLN A 14 -6.85 2.84 -8.75
C GLN A 14 -5.38 2.50 -9.05
N ILE A 15 -5.14 1.39 -9.77
CA ILE A 15 -3.78 0.95 -10.13
C ILE A 15 -3.18 1.87 -11.18
N ALA A 16 -3.98 2.33 -12.15
CA ALA A 16 -3.52 3.24 -13.20
C ALA A 16 -3.15 4.61 -12.63
N PHE A 17 -3.96 5.16 -11.73
CA PHE A 17 -3.65 6.41 -11.04
C PHE A 17 -2.42 6.27 -10.14
N GLY A 18 -2.30 5.17 -9.40
CA GLY A 18 -1.11 4.89 -8.59
C GLY A 18 0.16 4.78 -9.45
N ARG A 19 0.06 4.18 -10.64
CA ARG A 19 1.17 4.08 -11.58
C ARG A 19 1.59 5.46 -12.12
N LEU A 20 0.64 6.28 -12.54
CA LEU A 20 0.92 7.65 -13.03
C LEU A 20 1.66 8.48 -11.98
N TYR A 21 1.21 8.41 -10.72
CA TYR A 21 1.88 9.08 -9.61
C TYR A 21 3.34 8.60 -9.44
N ARG A 22 3.56 7.28 -9.44
CA ARG A 22 4.91 6.70 -9.26
C ARG A 22 5.85 7.01 -10.41
N GLU A 23 5.36 7.00 -11.65
CA GLU A 23 6.15 7.35 -12.83
C GLU A 23 6.57 8.83 -12.76
N LYS A 24 5.64 9.73 -12.44
CA LYS A 24 5.95 11.16 -12.32
C LYS A 24 6.92 11.48 -11.18
N LEU A 25 6.84 10.75 -10.07
CA LEU A 25 7.77 10.88 -8.96
C LEU A 25 9.15 10.32 -9.31
N LYS A 26 9.21 9.15 -9.94
CA LYS A 26 10.44 8.52 -10.40
C LYS A 26 11.22 9.43 -11.34
N GLU A 27 10.57 10.03 -12.33
CA GLU A 27 11.19 11.00 -13.24
C GLU A 27 11.86 12.16 -12.49
N GLN A 28 11.21 12.70 -11.45
CA GLN A 28 11.77 13.80 -10.66
C GLN A 28 12.95 13.35 -9.80
N VAL A 29 12.87 12.16 -9.22
CA VAL A 29 13.94 11.58 -8.38
C VAL A 29 15.16 11.23 -9.23
N GLU A 30 14.97 10.67 -10.41
CA GLU A 30 16.05 10.40 -11.38
C GLU A 30 16.64 11.70 -11.95
N ALA A 31 15.82 12.74 -12.18
CA ALA A 31 16.31 14.06 -12.58
C ALA A 31 17.17 14.74 -11.50
N LEU A 32 16.97 14.41 -10.23
CA LEU A 32 17.82 14.84 -9.11
C LEU A 32 19.12 14.03 -8.99
N GLY A 33 19.29 12.98 -9.81
CA GLY A 33 20.48 12.12 -9.83
C GLY A 33 20.40 10.92 -8.88
N TYR A 34 19.23 10.62 -8.32
CA TYR A 34 19.03 9.40 -7.52
C TYR A 34 18.69 8.21 -8.42
N GLU A 35 19.26 7.05 -8.07
CA GLU A 35 18.89 5.79 -8.70
C GLU A 35 17.60 5.23 -8.10
N THR A 36 16.81 4.53 -8.91
CA THR A 36 15.59 3.86 -8.45
C THR A 36 15.53 2.43 -8.97
N GLU A 37 15.13 1.49 -8.12
CA GLU A 37 14.99 0.06 -8.43
C GLU A 37 13.56 -0.44 -8.19
N VAL A 38 13.06 -1.31 -9.07
CA VAL A 38 11.70 -1.86 -8.95
C VAL A 38 11.72 -3.05 -7.99
N VAL A 39 11.15 -2.89 -6.80
CA VAL A 39 11.17 -3.89 -5.73
C VAL A 39 9.80 -4.53 -5.47
N GLY A 40 8.75 -4.14 -6.21
CA GLY A 40 7.40 -4.66 -5.97
C GLY A 40 6.45 -4.65 -7.17
N LYS A 41 5.25 -5.19 -6.95
CA LYS A 41 4.20 -5.31 -7.97
C LYS A 41 3.74 -3.92 -8.47
N HIS A 42 3.27 -3.85 -9.71
CA HIS A 42 2.70 -2.63 -10.31
C HIS A 42 3.65 -1.42 -10.36
N GLY A 43 4.96 -1.66 -10.56
CA GLY A 43 5.96 -0.61 -10.68
C GLY A 43 6.27 0.10 -9.36
N MET A 44 6.11 -0.59 -8.23
CA MET A 44 6.61 -0.12 -6.95
C MET A 44 8.14 -0.14 -6.99
N TRP A 45 8.75 0.99 -6.64
CA TRP A 45 10.19 1.19 -6.68
C TRP A 45 10.66 1.84 -5.39
N GLU A 46 11.93 1.62 -5.07
CA GLU A 46 12.63 2.23 -3.93
C GLU A 46 14.01 2.72 -4.40
N MET A 47 14.68 3.54 -3.57
CA MET A 47 16.07 3.93 -3.83
C MET A 47 17.02 2.88 -3.26
N PRO A 48 18.00 2.38 -4.05
CA PRO A 48 18.92 1.37 -3.57
C PRO A 48 19.78 1.91 -2.42
N GLY A 49 20.03 1.07 -1.41
CA GLY A 49 20.86 1.40 -0.25
C GLY A 49 20.14 2.18 0.87
N VAL A 50 18.88 2.58 0.69
CA VAL A 50 18.07 3.18 1.77
C VAL A 50 17.46 2.06 2.63
N PRO A 51 17.64 2.05 3.97
CA PRO A 51 17.13 1.00 4.83
C PRO A 51 15.62 1.15 5.10
N VAL A 52 14.79 0.95 4.08
CA VAL A 52 13.33 1.13 4.13
C VAL A 52 12.65 0.22 5.16
N GLU A 53 13.13 -1.02 5.30
CA GLU A 53 12.57 -1.97 6.27
C GLU A 53 12.71 -1.48 7.72
N ALA A 54 13.79 -0.77 8.07
CA ALA A 54 13.97 -0.23 9.42
C ALA A 54 12.91 0.82 9.79
N PHE A 55 12.33 1.50 8.79
CA PHE A 55 11.30 2.53 8.98
C PHE A 55 9.88 2.01 8.71
N SER A 56 9.73 0.74 8.33
CA SER A 56 8.46 0.13 7.90
C SER A 56 7.70 -0.55 9.03
N GLY A 57 7.81 -0.05 10.27
CA GLY A 57 7.27 -0.71 11.46
C GLY A 57 5.76 -1.00 11.41
N ARG A 58 4.96 -0.12 10.82
CA ARG A 58 3.51 -0.38 10.64
C ARG A 58 3.26 -1.54 9.67
N SER A 59 3.98 -1.57 8.56
CA SER A 59 3.84 -2.60 7.52
C SER A 59 4.31 -3.97 8.01
N GLN A 60 5.34 -4.00 8.87
CA GLN A 60 5.81 -5.23 9.52
C GLN A 60 4.79 -5.74 10.53
N THR A 61 4.29 -4.91 11.45
CA THR A 61 3.27 -5.35 12.42
C THR A 61 2.01 -5.88 11.74
N ILE A 62 1.56 -5.27 10.64
CA ILE A 62 0.41 -5.76 9.88
C ILE A 62 0.71 -7.14 9.29
N ARG A 63 1.88 -7.32 8.65
CA ARG A 63 2.31 -8.61 8.10
C ARG A 63 2.41 -9.70 9.18
N GLU A 64 2.97 -9.37 10.33
CA GLU A 64 3.06 -10.30 11.48
C GLU A 64 1.68 -10.71 12.01
N ALA A 65 0.71 -9.79 12.02
CA ALA A 65 -0.62 -10.04 12.57
C ALA A 65 -1.48 -10.96 11.68
N VAL A 66 -1.32 -10.91 10.36
CA VAL A 66 -2.17 -11.68 9.42
C VAL A 66 -1.43 -12.75 8.60
N GLY A 67 -0.10 -12.74 8.59
CA GLY A 67 0.73 -13.60 7.75
C GLY A 67 1.01 -12.99 6.36
N GLU A 68 2.08 -13.45 5.69
CA GLU A 68 2.50 -12.90 4.39
C GLU A 68 1.49 -13.14 3.26
N ASP A 69 0.76 -14.26 3.30
CA ASP A 69 -0.22 -14.66 2.28
C ASP A 69 -1.66 -14.19 2.56
N ALA A 70 -1.83 -13.29 3.54
CA ALA A 70 -3.15 -12.79 3.93
C ALA A 70 -3.86 -12.04 2.79
N SER A 71 -5.19 -12.23 2.72
CA SER A 71 -6.03 -11.49 1.80
C SER A 71 -5.94 -9.97 2.05
N LEU A 72 -6.19 -9.16 1.02
CA LEU A 72 -6.22 -7.69 1.15
C LEU A 72 -7.19 -7.23 2.24
N LYS A 73 -8.37 -7.86 2.33
CA LYS A 73 -9.38 -7.55 3.35
C LYS A 73 -8.88 -7.83 4.76
N SER A 74 -8.19 -8.95 4.97
CA SER A 74 -7.60 -9.30 6.27
C SER A 74 -6.54 -8.28 6.69
N ARG A 75 -5.71 -7.84 5.74
CA ARG A 75 -4.70 -6.79 5.96
C ARG A 75 -5.32 -5.45 6.30
N ASP A 76 -6.42 -5.08 5.65
CA ASP A 76 -7.15 -3.83 5.93
C ASP A 76 -7.72 -3.82 7.36
N VAL A 77 -8.30 -4.95 7.81
CA VAL A 77 -8.79 -5.10 9.18
C VAL A 77 -7.64 -4.97 10.19
N ALA A 78 -6.51 -5.63 9.96
CA ALA A 78 -5.34 -5.50 10.82
C ALA A 78 -4.77 -4.07 10.84
N ALA A 79 -4.76 -3.39 9.70
CA ALA A 79 -4.34 -2.00 9.60
C ALA A 79 -5.25 -1.06 10.39
N TRP A 80 -6.56 -1.35 10.44
CA TRP A 80 -7.54 -0.58 11.20
C TRP A 80 -7.44 -0.82 12.71
N ILE A 81 -7.35 -2.07 13.15
CA ILE A 81 -7.20 -2.44 14.58
C ILE A 81 -5.95 -1.78 15.17
N ARG A 82 -4.85 -1.76 14.42
CA ARG A 82 -3.61 -1.09 14.84
C ARG A 82 -3.77 0.40 15.07
N VAL A 83 -4.63 1.07 14.29
CA VAL A 83 -4.90 2.50 14.40
C VAL A 83 -5.94 2.78 15.50
N ASN A 84 -6.82 1.82 15.80
CA ASN A 84 -7.84 1.95 16.83
C ASN A 84 -7.84 0.76 17.81
N PRO A 85 -6.97 0.80 18.86
CA PRO A 85 -6.77 -0.32 19.78
C PRO A 85 -8.02 -0.71 20.61
N ASN A 86 -9.03 0.16 20.67
CA ASN A 86 -10.30 -0.13 21.35
C ASN A 86 -11.22 -1.05 20.54
N SER A 87 -10.84 -1.44 19.33
CA SER A 87 -11.67 -2.23 18.41
C SER A 87 -11.41 -3.74 18.44
N THR A 88 -10.52 -4.18 19.34
CA THR A 88 -10.07 -5.57 19.49
C THR A 88 -11.21 -6.54 19.84
N SER A 89 -12.35 -6.04 20.30
CA SER A 89 -13.55 -6.81 20.65
C SER A 89 -14.36 -7.34 19.45
N ILE A 90 -14.10 -6.88 18.23
CA ILE A 90 -14.94 -7.19 17.05
C ILE A 90 -14.55 -8.53 16.37
N LEU A 91 -13.34 -9.06 16.62
CA LEU A 91 -12.87 -10.31 15.99
C LEU A 91 -13.13 -11.58 16.80
N LYS A 92 -13.66 -11.50 18.03
CA LYS A 92 -13.96 -12.69 18.86
C LYS A 92 -15.35 -13.29 18.60
N SER A 93 -16.09 -12.79 17.62
CA SER A 93 -17.48 -13.19 17.36
C SER A 93 -17.74 -13.82 15.99
N GLU A 94 -16.71 -14.23 15.25
CA GLU A 94 -16.85 -15.04 14.02
C GLU A 94 -16.01 -16.31 14.08
#